data_AF-A0A959XMM7-F1
#
_entry.id   AF-A0A959XMM7-F1
#
_cell.length_a   1.000
_cell.length_b   1.000
_cell.length_c   1.000
_cell.angle_alpha   90.00
_cell.angle_beta   90.00
_cell.angle_gamma   90.00
#
_symmetry.space_group_name_H-M   'P 1'
#
loop_
_entity.id
_entity.type
_entity.pdbx_description
1 polymer ?
#
loop_
_entity_poly.entity_id
_entity_poly.type
_entity_poly.pdbx_seq_one_letter_code
_entity_poly.pdbx_strand_id
1 'polypeptide(L)'
;MKNGYAALALFGLSILSTGLLAQGDHTSFNWKFEEGNKLMEEKLYNQSAEIWKELLDTDPENANLNYKVGYSLFHSYNQKAKALPFLEKASQMRSASNGYGSFNTAGYDPFDAKERNAPPEVDYYLGRAYHLNNQFDKADQMYQKFLDQVDTKHALRENAKRGIEQTANARELQAAPLDYQVSNAGPVINNDHPDFSPVLSVDGNALFYTSRRIRPDSSNASVIDPIAGIPYENIYVSYKDREGNWQQPEMLNINPAGAGHLASVNVAADGQTLFIYRDDGGDGNIYESKLVGEIWS
;
A
#
# COMPACT_ATOMS: atom_id res chain seq x y z
N MET A 1 45.20 -43.78 57.93
CA MET A 1 46.49 -43.17 57.54
C MET A 1 47.05 -43.91 56.33
N LYS A 2 46.96 -43.32 55.13
CA LYS A 2 47.84 -43.53 53.97
C LYS A 2 47.42 -42.55 52.87
N ASN A 3 48.43 -41.92 52.28
CA ASN A 3 48.44 -40.74 51.41
C ASN A 3 47.88 -41.02 50.00
N GLY A 4 47.58 -39.97 49.23
CA GLY A 4 47.63 -40.08 47.77
C GLY A 4 46.94 -38.98 46.95
N TYR A 5 47.64 -37.86 46.76
CA TYR A 5 47.69 -36.98 45.58
C TYR A 5 46.43 -36.65 44.76
N ALA A 6 46.16 -35.34 44.72
CA ALA A 6 45.28 -34.66 43.79
C ALA A 6 45.72 -34.86 42.33
N ALA A 7 44.77 -35.19 41.47
CA ALA A 7 44.87 -35.05 40.01
C ALA A 7 43.50 -34.57 39.50
N LEU A 8 43.32 -33.25 39.45
CA LEU A 8 42.21 -32.60 38.76
C LEU A 8 42.55 -32.57 37.26
N ALA A 9 42.00 -33.52 36.49
CA ALA A 9 42.03 -33.48 35.04
C ALA A 9 41.00 -32.45 34.55
N LEU A 10 41.46 -31.23 34.27
CA LEU A 10 40.71 -30.22 33.53
C LEU A 10 40.67 -30.63 32.05
N PHE A 11 39.57 -31.25 31.64
CA PHE A 11 39.23 -31.36 30.22
C PHE A 11 38.86 -29.97 29.70
N GLY A 12 39.82 -29.30 29.05
CA GLY A 12 39.55 -28.12 28.25
C GLY A 12 38.75 -28.51 27.01
N LEU A 13 37.42 -28.39 27.07
CA LEU A 13 36.60 -28.30 25.88
C LEU A 13 36.90 -26.95 25.21
N SER A 14 37.83 -26.98 24.26
CA SER A 14 37.92 -25.94 23.24
C SER A 14 36.69 -26.07 22.36
N ILE A 15 35.62 -25.35 22.72
CA ILE A 15 34.56 -25.05 21.79
C ILE A 15 35.19 -24.12 20.75
N LEU A 16 35.67 -24.72 19.65
CA LEU A 16 35.79 -24.02 18.38
C LEU A 16 34.39 -23.51 18.08
N SER A 17 34.15 -22.25 18.43
CA SER A 17 33.07 -21.46 17.85
C SER A 17 33.38 -21.35 16.36
N THR A 18 32.98 -22.37 15.62
CA THR A 18 32.64 -22.19 14.23
C THR A 18 31.55 -21.13 14.26
N GLY A 19 31.93 -19.91 13.90
CA GLY A 19 30.95 -18.88 13.63
C GLY A 19 29.95 -19.49 12.66
N LEU A 20 28.69 -19.55 13.08
CA LEU A 20 27.57 -19.69 12.16
C LEU A 20 27.64 -18.51 11.18
N LEU A 21 28.45 -18.65 10.13
CA LEU A 21 28.23 -17.96 8.86
C LEU A 21 27.25 -18.82 8.07
N ALA A 22 26.02 -18.87 8.57
CA ALA A 22 24.86 -19.34 7.84
C ALA A 22 23.80 -18.23 7.81
N GLN A 23 24.24 -16.97 7.67
CA GLN A 23 23.44 -16.00 6.92
C GLN A 23 23.75 -16.33 5.46
N GLY A 24 22.93 -17.19 4.86
CA GLY A 24 22.98 -17.40 3.42
C GLY A 24 22.86 -16.05 2.73
N ASP A 25 23.69 -15.82 1.72
CA ASP A 25 23.73 -14.57 0.96
C ASP A 25 22.30 -14.21 0.51
N HIS A 26 21.70 -13.19 1.14
CA HIS A 26 20.34 -12.67 0.85
C HIS A 26 20.26 -11.99 -0.53
N THR A 27 20.95 -12.57 -1.51
CA THR A 27 21.27 -11.97 -2.80
C THR A 27 20.93 -12.91 -3.96
N SER A 28 20.74 -14.21 -3.70
CA SER A 28 20.40 -15.17 -4.76
C SER A 28 19.02 -14.88 -5.38
N PHE A 29 18.86 -15.23 -6.67
CA PHE A 29 17.59 -15.09 -7.38
C PHE A 29 16.43 -15.76 -6.66
N ASN A 30 16.61 -17.03 -6.23
CA ASN A 30 15.54 -17.79 -5.56
C ASN A 30 15.15 -17.16 -4.23
N TRP A 31 16.12 -16.71 -3.43
CA TRP A 31 15.83 -16.05 -2.16
C TRP A 31 15.02 -14.76 -2.38
N LYS A 32 15.44 -13.93 -3.33
CA LYS A 32 14.70 -12.70 -3.69
C LYS A 32 13.29 -13.02 -4.22
N PHE A 33 13.15 -14.09 -4.99
CA PHE A 33 11.85 -14.51 -5.51
C PHE A 33 10.92 -14.95 -4.37
N GLU A 34 11.41 -15.76 -3.44
CA GLU A 34 10.66 -16.17 -2.24
C GLU A 34 10.28 -14.96 -1.38
N GLU A 35 11.25 -14.06 -1.11
CA GLU A 35 11.02 -12.86 -0.31
C GLU A 35 10.03 -11.90 -0.98
N GLY A 36 10.14 -11.70 -2.28
CA GLY A 36 9.20 -10.88 -3.05
C GLY A 36 7.76 -11.38 -2.93
N ASN A 37 7.56 -12.71 -2.93
CA ASN A 37 6.24 -13.33 -2.74
C ASN A 37 5.75 -13.17 -1.31
N LYS A 38 6.59 -13.43 -0.32
CA LYS A 38 6.26 -13.26 1.09
C LYS A 38 5.82 -11.81 1.40
N LEU A 39 6.54 -10.82 0.88
CA LEU A 39 6.16 -9.41 1.02
C LEU A 39 4.79 -9.10 0.39
N MET A 40 4.41 -9.77 -0.71
CA MET A 40 3.06 -9.62 -1.28
C MET A 40 1.97 -10.21 -0.37
N GLU A 41 2.24 -11.35 0.27
CA GLU A 41 1.34 -11.99 1.24
C GLU A 41 1.18 -11.13 2.49
N GLU A 42 2.27 -10.53 2.96
CA GLU A 42 2.31 -9.57 4.07
C GLU A 42 1.79 -8.17 3.67
N LYS A 43 1.41 -7.97 2.40
CA LYS A 43 0.90 -6.71 1.83
C LYS A 43 1.90 -5.55 1.85
N LEU A 44 3.19 -5.84 2.01
CA LEU A 44 4.31 -4.92 1.90
C LEU A 44 4.66 -4.69 0.41
N TYR A 45 3.69 -4.18 -0.33
CA TYR A 45 3.74 -4.09 -1.79
C TYR A 45 4.80 -3.12 -2.31
N ASN A 46 5.15 -2.09 -1.55
CA ASN A 46 6.23 -1.17 -1.92
C ASN A 46 7.58 -1.91 -1.95
N GLN A 47 7.89 -2.63 -0.88
CA GLN A 47 9.10 -3.43 -0.74
C GLN A 47 9.14 -4.57 -1.77
N SER A 48 8.01 -5.25 -1.93
CA SER A 48 7.84 -6.30 -2.94
C SER A 48 8.14 -5.78 -4.36
N ALA A 49 7.61 -4.60 -4.71
CA ALA A 49 7.85 -4.00 -6.02
C ALA A 49 9.33 -3.71 -6.28
N GLU A 50 10.10 -3.30 -5.27
CA GLU A 50 11.54 -3.08 -5.42
C GLU A 50 12.29 -4.40 -5.69
N ILE A 51 11.99 -5.46 -4.91
CA ILE A 51 12.59 -6.78 -5.15
C ILE A 51 12.24 -7.31 -6.55
N TRP A 52 10.99 -7.18 -6.98
CA TRP A 52 10.58 -7.65 -8.29
C TRP A 52 11.21 -6.87 -9.44
N LYS A 53 11.45 -5.57 -9.29
CA LYS A 53 12.19 -4.77 -10.28
C LYS A 53 13.62 -5.24 -10.41
N GLU A 54 14.32 -5.49 -9.29
CA GLU A 54 15.69 -6.01 -9.32
C GLU A 54 15.78 -7.36 -10.06
N LEU A 55 14.80 -8.24 -9.86
CA LEU A 55 14.74 -9.51 -10.58
C LEU A 55 14.41 -9.29 -12.07
N LEU A 56 13.48 -8.39 -12.38
CA LEU A 56 13.10 -8.07 -13.75
C LEU A 56 14.28 -7.47 -14.55
N ASP A 57 15.17 -6.71 -13.91
CA ASP A 57 16.38 -6.17 -14.56
C ASP A 57 17.28 -7.28 -15.13
N THR A 58 17.25 -8.48 -14.54
CA THR A 58 18.01 -9.64 -15.03
C THR A 58 17.34 -10.38 -16.18
N ASP A 59 16.02 -10.21 -16.36
CA ASP A 59 15.22 -10.89 -17.36
C ASP A 59 13.99 -10.05 -17.78
N PRO A 60 14.19 -8.95 -18.54
CA PRO A 60 13.14 -7.97 -18.80
C PRO A 60 11.94 -8.50 -19.59
N GLU A 61 12.11 -9.62 -20.28
CA GLU A 61 11.12 -10.28 -21.14
C GLU A 61 10.38 -11.43 -20.42
N ASN A 62 10.47 -11.46 -19.09
CA ASN A 62 9.73 -12.40 -18.26
C ASN A 62 8.33 -11.87 -17.95
N ALA A 63 7.29 -12.53 -18.46
CA ALA A 63 5.91 -12.09 -18.25
C ALA A 63 5.49 -12.19 -16.79
N ASN A 64 5.96 -13.22 -16.06
CA ASN A 64 5.69 -13.39 -14.63
C ASN A 64 6.30 -12.25 -13.80
N LEU A 65 7.58 -11.91 -14.01
CA LEU A 65 8.22 -10.83 -13.27
C LEU A 65 7.58 -9.48 -13.58
N ASN A 66 7.25 -9.20 -14.85
CA ASN A 66 6.47 -8.01 -15.21
C ASN A 66 5.10 -7.99 -14.49
N TYR A 67 4.41 -9.13 -14.42
CA TYR A 67 3.14 -9.24 -13.69
C TYR A 67 3.34 -8.95 -12.20
N LYS A 68 4.35 -9.54 -11.56
CA LYS A 68 4.63 -9.33 -10.12
C LYS A 68 5.00 -7.89 -9.80
N VAL A 69 5.82 -7.23 -10.63
CA VAL A 69 6.07 -5.78 -10.52
C VAL A 69 4.78 -4.99 -10.67
N GLY A 70 4.01 -5.24 -11.73
CA GLY A 70 2.76 -4.55 -12.01
C GLY A 70 1.73 -4.72 -10.90
N TYR A 71 1.58 -5.94 -10.38
CA TYR A 71 0.68 -6.27 -9.28
C TYR A 71 1.09 -5.56 -7.99
N SER A 72 2.36 -5.65 -7.59
CA SER A 72 2.85 -4.99 -6.38
C SER A 72 2.73 -3.47 -6.50
N LEU A 73 3.08 -2.87 -7.64
CA LEU A 73 2.85 -1.44 -7.87
C LEU A 73 1.35 -1.10 -7.80
N PHE A 74 0.47 -1.89 -8.41
CA PHE A 74 -0.98 -1.63 -8.41
C PHE A 74 -1.57 -1.65 -7.00
N HIS A 75 -1.11 -2.57 -6.15
CA HIS A 75 -1.57 -2.72 -4.77
C HIS A 75 -0.84 -1.82 -3.78
N SER A 76 0.26 -1.19 -4.18
CA SER A 76 0.98 -0.22 -3.35
C SER A 76 0.12 1.01 -3.00
N TYR A 77 0.45 1.62 -1.86
CA TYR A 77 -0.22 2.82 -1.37
C TYR A 77 0.00 4.03 -2.30
N ASN A 78 1.25 4.28 -2.70
CA ASN A 78 1.69 5.51 -3.38
C ASN A 78 2.24 5.31 -4.80
N GLN A 79 2.29 4.08 -5.33
CA GLN A 79 2.90 3.81 -6.66
C GLN A 79 1.94 3.19 -7.68
N LYS A 80 0.64 3.11 -7.38
CA LYS A 80 -0.40 2.51 -8.23
C LYS A 80 -0.37 2.95 -9.69
N ALA A 81 -0.16 4.25 -9.93
CA ALA A 81 -0.09 4.81 -11.28
C ALA A 81 1.06 4.24 -12.14
N LYS A 82 2.12 3.71 -11.51
CA LYS A 82 3.28 3.14 -12.20
C LYS A 82 3.05 1.70 -12.70
N ALA A 83 1.95 1.06 -12.32
CA ALA A 83 1.68 -0.35 -12.63
C ALA A 83 1.40 -0.63 -14.11
N LEU A 84 0.73 0.31 -14.80
CA LEU A 84 0.21 0.13 -16.15
C LEU A 84 1.23 -0.45 -17.16
N PRO A 85 2.44 0.14 -17.35
CA PRO A 85 3.39 -0.37 -18.34
C PRO A 85 3.84 -1.82 -18.08
N PHE A 86 3.99 -2.22 -16.81
CA PHE A 86 4.39 -3.58 -16.46
C PHE A 86 3.25 -4.59 -16.69
N LEU A 87 2.01 -4.21 -16.38
CA LEU A 87 0.83 -5.04 -16.64
C LEU A 87 0.56 -5.17 -18.16
N GLU A 88 0.76 -4.11 -18.94
CA GLU A 88 0.70 -4.15 -20.40
C GLU A 88 1.73 -5.14 -20.95
N LYS A 89 3.00 -5.01 -20.51
CA LYS A 89 4.09 -5.89 -20.95
C LYS A 89 3.83 -7.35 -20.58
N ALA A 90 3.40 -7.62 -19.35
CA ALA A 90 3.04 -8.96 -18.90
C ALA A 90 1.89 -9.58 -19.71
N SER A 91 0.81 -8.82 -19.97
CA SER A 91 -0.33 -9.31 -20.76
C SER A 91 0.03 -9.59 -22.22
N GLN A 92 0.90 -8.77 -22.82
CA GLN A 92 1.38 -8.95 -24.20
C GLN A 92 2.28 -10.19 -24.36
N MET A 93 3.14 -10.46 -23.37
CA MET A 93 4.08 -11.58 -23.40
C MET A 93 3.47 -12.91 -22.96
N ARG A 94 2.30 -12.86 -22.32
CA ARG A 94 1.61 -14.06 -21.84
C ARG A 94 1.28 -14.99 -23.01
N SER A 95 1.81 -16.20 -22.97
CA SER A 95 1.46 -17.24 -23.94
C SER A 95 0.13 -17.89 -23.57
N ALA A 96 -0.75 -18.05 -24.57
CA ALA A 96 -2.02 -18.77 -24.41
C ALA A 96 -1.87 -20.31 -24.51
N SER A 97 -0.70 -20.82 -24.94
CA SER A 97 -0.49 -22.25 -25.21
C SER A 97 0.73 -22.83 -24.48
N ASN A 98 0.47 -23.89 -23.71
CA ASN A 98 1.36 -24.83 -22.97
C ASN A 98 2.06 -24.23 -21.72
N GLY A 99 2.00 -24.78 -20.50
CA GLY A 99 1.48 -26.04 -19.99
C GLY A 99 2.45 -26.62 -18.94
N TYR A 100 2.22 -26.39 -17.63
CA TYR A 100 2.33 -27.42 -16.59
C TYR A 100 1.61 -27.05 -15.28
N GLY A 101 0.44 -27.69 -15.05
CA GLY A 101 -0.07 -28.13 -13.73
C GLY A 101 -0.46 -27.12 -12.63
N SER A 102 -1.79 -26.95 -12.46
CA SER A 102 -2.54 -26.64 -11.23
C SER A 102 -1.83 -26.66 -9.86
N PHE A 103 -2.26 -25.78 -8.93
CA PHE A 103 -3.41 -26.15 -8.07
C PHE A 103 -4.75 -25.48 -8.44
N ASN A 104 -5.15 -25.63 -9.70
CA ASN A 104 -6.41 -26.26 -10.14
C ASN A 104 -7.10 -25.63 -11.36
N THR A 105 -6.35 -25.01 -12.27
CA THR A 105 -6.36 -25.29 -13.73
C THR A 105 -5.42 -24.34 -14.49
N ALA A 106 -4.70 -24.86 -15.49
CA ALA A 106 -3.85 -24.14 -16.48
C ALA A 106 -2.39 -23.80 -16.14
N GLY A 107 -1.78 -24.41 -15.11
CA GLY A 107 -0.33 -24.63 -15.10
C GLY A 107 0.60 -23.43 -14.96
N TYR A 108 0.13 -22.45 -14.18
CA TYR A 108 0.96 -21.37 -13.64
C TYR A 108 1.21 -21.66 -12.16
N ASP A 109 2.47 -21.54 -11.72
CA ASP A 109 2.84 -21.62 -10.31
C ASP A 109 3.43 -20.28 -9.85
N PRO A 110 2.71 -19.50 -9.00
CA PRO A 110 3.21 -18.21 -8.52
C PRO A 110 4.49 -18.32 -7.68
N PHE A 111 4.82 -19.52 -7.18
CA PHE A 111 5.95 -19.79 -6.30
C PHE A 111 7.13 -20.49 -7.01
N ASP A 112 6.97 -20.92 -8.27
CA ASP A 112 8.11 -21.43 -9.05
C ASP A 112 8.97 -20.27 -9.58
N ALA A 113 10.20 -20.18 -9.08
CA ALA A 113 11.19 -19.20 -9.53
C ALA A 113 11.53 -19.32 -11.03
N LYS A 114 11.21 -20.44 -11.68
CA LYS A 114 11.41 -20.65 -13.12
C LYS A 114 10.19 -20.26 -13.96
N GLU A 115 9.08 -19.89 -13.34
CA GLU A 115 7.87 -19.46 -14.06
C GLU A 115 8.15 -18.18 -14.86
N ARG A 116 7.89 -18.23 -16.17
CA ARG A 116 8.08 -17.12 -17.10
C ARG A 116 6.77 -16.56 -17.63
N ASN A 117 5.67 -17.29 -17.52
CA ASN A 117 4.37 -16.89 -18.00
C ASN A 117 3.61 -16.10 -16.93
N ALA A 118 2.70 -15.22 -17.36
CA ALA A 118 1.83 -14.49 -16.45
C ALA A 118 0.53 -15.27 -16.19
N PRO A 119 -0.11 -15.13 -15.02
CA PRO A 119 -1.42 -15.70 -14.77
C PRO A 119 -2.52 -14.93 -15.55
N PRO A 120 -3.69 -15.54 -15.81
CA PRO A 120 -4.78 -14.86 -16.52
C PRO A 120 -5.27 -13.59 -15.80
N GLU A 121 -5.10 -13.50 -14.48
CA GLU A 121 -5.43 -12.34 -13.66
C GLU A 121 -4.72 -11.04 -14.10
N VAL A 122 -3.61 -11.14 -14.83
CA VAL A 122 -2.96 -9.98 -15.46
C VAL A 122 -3.93 -9.15 -16.28
N ASP A 123 -4.87 -9.80 -16.98
CA ASP A 123 -5.85 -9.11 -17.82
C ASP A 123 -6.89 -8.35 -16.98
N TYR A 124 -7.31 -8.91 -15.85
CA TYR A 124 -8.19 -8.21 -14.91
C TYR A 124 -7.50 -6.97 -14.32
N TYR A 125 -6.26 -7.11 -13.83
CA TYR A 125 -5.52 -5.99 -13.24
C TYR A 125 -5.14 -4.95 -14.29
N LEU A 126 -4.86 -5.35 -15.53
CA LEU A 126 -4.65 -4.42 -16.63
C LEU A 126 -5.94 -3.66 -16.95
N GLY A 127 -7.11 -4.32 -16.95
CA GLY A 127 -8.41 -3.65 -17.04
C GLY A 127 -8.61 -2.60 -15.94
N ARG A 128 -8.25 -2.94 -14.69
CA ARG A 128 -8.27 -2.00 -13.55
C ARG A 128 -7.32 -0.82 -13.76
N ALA A 129 -6.11 -1.06 -14.27
CA ALA A 129 -5.12 -0.01 -14.52
C ALA A 129 -5.58 0.94 -15.63
N TYR A 130 -6.12 0.43 -16.74
CA TYR A 130 -6.71 1.25 -17.79
C TYR A 130 -7.90 2.06 -17.30
N HIS A 131 -8.76 1.46 -16.46
CA HIS A 131 -9.91 2.13 -15.86
C HIS A 131 -9.47 3.34 -15.02
N LEU A 132 -8.46 3.18 -14.14
CA LEU A 132 -7.92 4.29 -13.34
C LEU A 132 -7.29 5.40 -14.19
N ASN A 133 -6.81 5.07 -15.39
CA ASN A 133 -6.25 6.03 -16.35
C ASN A 133 -7.29 6.58 -17.34
N ASN A 134 -8.59 6.43 -17.07
CA ASN A 134 -9.70 6.85 -17.94
C ASN A 134 -9.67 6.23 -19.36
N GLN A 135 -8.94 5.13 -19.56
CA GLN A 135 -8.87 4.41 -20.83
C GLN A 135 -9.97 3.34 -20.88
N PHE A 136 -11.24 3.77 -20.81
CA PHE A 136 -12.38 2.88 -20.57
C PHE A 136 -12.56 1.79 -21.64
N ASP A 137 -12.32 2.10 -22.92
CA ASP A 137 -12.47 1.11 -23.99
C ASP A 137 -11.45 -0.02 -23.86
N LYS A 138 -10.20 0.31 -23.52
CA LYS A 138 -9.18 -0.70 -23.24
C LYS A 138 -9.49 -1.46 -21.95
N ALA A 139 -10.02 -0.78 -20.93
CA ALA A 139 -10.43 -1.44 -19.70
C ALA A 139 -11.48 -2.53 -19.97
N ASP A 140 -12.52 -2.20 -20.75
CA ASP A 140 -13.58 -3.15 -21.12
C ASP A 140 -13.05 -4.33 -21.92
N GLN A 141 -12.17 -4.08 -22.90
CA GLN A 141 -11.50 -5.13 -23.66
C GLN A 141 -10.76 -6.11 -22.75
N MET A 142 -10.03 -5.59 -21.76
CA MET A 142 -9.24 -6.41 -20.85
C MET A 142 -10.09 -7.18 -19.84
N TYR A 143 -11.16 -6.57 -19.31
CA TYR A 143 -12.12 -7.29 -18.49
C TYR A 143 -12.80 -8.41 -19.27
N GLN A 144 -13.24 -8.14 -20.51
CA GLN A 144 -13.87 -9.15 -21.34
C GLN A 144 -12.90 -10.30 -21.66
N LYS A 145 -11.66 -9.99 -22.04
CA LYS A 145 -10.60 -10.98 -22.27
C LYS A 145 -10.39 -11.87 -21.05
N PHE A 146 -10.34 -11.30 -19.84
CA PHE A 146 -10.27 -12.07 -18.60
C PHE A 146 -11.49 -12.98 -18.43
N LEU A 147 -12.71 -12.45 -18.59
CA LEU A 147 -13.97 -13.20 -18.45
C LEU A 147 -14.08 -14.37 -19.44
N ASP A 148 -13.52 -14.25 -20.63
CA ASP A 148 -13.57 -15.28 -21.66
C ASP A 148 -12.60 -16.45 -21.38
N GLN A 149 -11.58 -16.23 -20.55
CA GLN A 149 -10.47 -17.16 -20.34
C GLN A 149 -10.51 -17.90 -19.01
N VAL A 150 -11.22 -17.37 -18.02
CA VAL A 150 -11.28 -17.96 -16.66
C VAL A 150 -12.55 -18.76 -16.41
N ASP A 151 -12.47 -19.71 -15.48
CA ASP A 151 -13.62 -20.48 -15.02
C ASP A 151 -14.74 -19.57 -14.49
N THR A 152 -15.99 -20.03 -14.67
CA THR A 152 -17.18 -19.33 -14.20
C THR A 152 -17.20 -19.05 -12.69
N LYS A 153 -16.44 -19.81 -11.89
CA LYS A 153 -16.32 -19.66 -10.43
C LYS A 153 -15.07 -18.89 -9.99
N HIS A 154 -14.28 -18.34 -10.91
CA HIS A 154 -13.09 -17.57 -10.55
C HIS A 154 -13.46 -16.37 -9.68
N ALA A 155 -12.72 -16.16 -8.58
CA ALA A 155 -13.03 -15.16 -7.56
C ALA A 155 -13.12 -13.70 -8.05
N LEU A 156 -12.48 -13.39 -9.19
CA LEU A 156 -12.44 -12.03 -9.75
C LEU A 156 -13.47 -11.83 -10.87
N ARG A 157 -14.24 -12.87 -11.26
CA ARG A 157 -15.19 -12.79 -12.37
C ARG A 157 -16.26 -11.72 -12.13
N GLU A 158 -16.85 -11.70 -10.95
CA GLU A 158 -17.86 -10.68 -10.60
C GLU A 158 -17.25 -9.27 -10.49
N ASN A 159 -15.99 -9.17 -10.03
CA ASN A 159 -15.27 -7.89 -10.03
C ASN A 159 -14.99 -7.37 -11.45
N ALA A 160 -14.68 -8.25 -12.40
CA ALA A 160 -14.47 -7.87 -13.80
C ALA A 160 -15.76 -7.39 -14.47
N LYS A 161 -16.88 -8.09 -14.25
CA LYS A 161 -18.21 -7.63 -14.70
C LYS A 161 -18.56 -6.27 -14.11
N ARG A 162 -18.34 -6.10 -12.81
CA ARG A 162 -18.52 -4.82 -12.12
C ARG A 162 -17.62 -3.73 -12.70
N GLY A 163 -16.41 -4.07 -13.12
CA GLY A 163 -15.50 -3.16 -13.82
C GLY A 163 -16.12 -2.60 -15.10
N ILE A 164 -16.73 -3.44 -15.93
CA ILE A 164 -17.43 -3.04 -17.17
C ILE A 164 -18.66 -2.17 -16.86
N GLU A 165 -19.41 -2.47 -15.80
CA GLU A 165 -20.51 -1.60 -15.37
C GLU A 165 -20.01 -0.21 -14.95
N GLN A 166 -18.91 -0.17 -14.20
CA GLN A 166 -18.34 1.09 -13.71
C GLN A 166 -17.75 1.95 -14.83
N THR A 167 -17.10 1.36 -15.82
CA THR A 167 -16.60 2.10 -17.00
C THR A 167 -17.76 2.67 -17.83
N ALA A 168 -18.86 1.92 -17.99
CA ALA A 168 -20.07 2.44 -18.64
C ALA A 168 -20.63 3.65 -17.89
N ASN A 169 -20.81 3.54 -16.57
CA ASN A 169 -21.24 4.65 -15.73
C ASN A 169 -20.27 5.84 -15.76
N ALA A 170 -18.95 5.59 -15.78
CA ALA A 170 -17.95 6.66 -15.89
C ALA A 170 -18.09 7.44 -17.20
N ARG A 171 -18.40 6.78 -18.32
CA ARG A 171 -18.66 7.46 -19.60
C ARG A 171 -19.92 8.34 -19.52
N GLU A 172 -20.99 7.86 -18.89
CA GLU A 172 -22.22 8.65 -18.70
C GLU A 172 -21.95 9.92 -17.85
N LEU A 173 -21.22 9.76 -16.74
CA LEU A 173 -20.85 10.89 -15.87
C LEU A 173 -19.92 11.89 -16.57
N GLN A 174 -18.96 11.42 -17.39
CA GLN A 174 -18.11 12.30 -18.18
C GLN A 174 -18.87 13.05 -19.27
N ALA A 175 -19.90 12.45 -19.85
CA ALA A 175 -20.76 13.10 -20.84
C ALA A 175 -21.69 14.16 -20.22
N ALA A 176 -21.89 14.14 -18.90
CA ALA A 176 -22.76 15.05 -18.15
C ALA A 176 -22.00 15.74 -16.99
N PRO A 177 -21.00 16.60 -17.28
CA PRO A 177 -20.24 17.28 -16.24
C PRO A 177 -21.14 18.23 -15.44
N LEU A 178 -20.98 18.21 -14.11
CA LEU A 178 -21.64 19.17 -13.23
C LEU A 178 -20.87 20.50 -13.22
N ASP A 179 -21.58 21.60 -13.04
CA ASP A 179 -20.98 22.93 -12.92
C ASP A 179 -20.46 23.16 -11.49
N TYR A 180 -19.18 22.85 -11.28
CA TYR A 180 -18.48 23.13 -10.03
C TYR A 180 -17.03 23.51 -10.31
N GLN A 181 -16.46 24.30 -9.40
CA GLN A 181 -15.05 24.66 -9.42
C GLN A 181 -14.31 23.92 -8.31
N VAL A 182 -13.23 23.22 -8.69
CA VAL A 182 -12.27 22.68 -7.72
C VAL A 182 -11.06 23.58 -7.72
N SER A 183 -10.73 24.13 -6.56
CA SER A 183 -9.53 24.92 -6.35
C SER A 183 -8.67 24.29 -5.27
N ASN A 184 -7.36 24.34 -5.47
CA ASN A 184 -6.40 24.01 -4.42
C ASN A 184 -6.57 25.00 -3.25
N ALA A 185 -6.64 24.50 -2.01
CA ALA A 185 -6.79 25.29 -0.78
C ALA A 185 -5.56 26.17 -0.43
N GLY A 186 -4.54 26.18 -1.28
CA GLY A 186 -3.31 26.93 -1.12
C GLY A 186 -2.22 26.15 -0.37
N PRO A 187 -0.96 26.65 -0.41
CA PRO A 187 0.20 25.98 0.17
C PRO A 187 0.24 25.99 1.70
N VAL A 188 -0.68 26.71 2.36
CA VAL A 188 -0.83 26.65 3.82
C VAL A 188 -1.46 25.31 4.23
N ILE A 189 -2.46 24.86 3.47
CA ILE A 189 -3.13 23.59 3.71
C ILE A 189 -2.43 22.46 2.96
N ASN A 190 -2.36 22.57 1.63
CA ASN A 190 -1.85 21.50 0.78
C ASN A 190 -0.33 21.45 0.74
N ASN A 191 0.22 20.25 0.70
CA ASN A 191 1.65 20.00 0.58
C ASN A 191 1.94 18.83 -0.38
N ASP A 192 3.18 18.37 -0.45
CA ASP A 192 3.62 17.26 -1.31
C ASP A 192 3.32 15.86 -0.71
N HIS A 193 2.88 15.79 0.54
CA HIS A 193 2.42 14.57 1.19
C HIS A 193 0.88 14.48 1.21
N PRO A 194 0.31 13.27 1.34
CA PRO A 194 -1.12 13.08 1.39
C PRO A 194 -1.80 13.82 2.55
N ASP A 195 -2.83 14.59 2.22
CA ASP A 195 -3.82 15.15 3.12
C ASP A 195 -5.18 14.49 2.80
N PHE A 196 -5.92 14.05 3.81
CA PHE A 196 -7.17 13.31 3.63
C PHE A 196 -8.16 13.52 4.79
N SER A 197 -9.41 13.09 4.56
CA SER A 197 -10.53 13.23 5.49
C SER A 197 -10.71 14.66 6.04
N PRO A 198 -10.80 15.70 5.19
CA PRO A 198 -11.06 17.06 5.65
C PRO A 198 -12.46 17.18 6.22
N VAL A 199 -12.58 17.83 7.38
CA VAL A 199 -13.81 18.09 8.10
C VAL A 199 -13.83 19.56 8.50
N LEU A 200 -14.87 20.27 8.10
CA LEU A 200 -15.10 21.66 8.50
C LEU A 200 -16.00 21.71 9.73
N SER A 201 -15.70 22.65 10.64
CA SER A 201 -16.67 23.07 11.66
C SER A 201 -17.92 23.67 11.01
N VAL A 202 -19.02 23.69 11.76
CA VAL A 202 -20.31 24.20 11.25
C VAL A 202 -20.24 25.65 10.78
N ASP A 203 -19.43 26.47 11.45
CA ASP A 203 -19.20 27.87 11.06
C ASP A 203 -18.19 28.04 9.91
N GLY A 204 -17.56 26.94 9.47
CA GLY A 204 -16.59 26.91 8.38
C GLY A 204 -15.24 27.57 8.70
N ASN A 205 -14.95 27.85 9.97
CA ASN A 205 -13.75 28.56 10.42
C ASN A 205 -12.63 27.63 10.90
N ALA A 206 -12.92 26.37 11.21
CA ALA A 206 -11.93 25.36 11.55
C ALA A 206 -11.96 24.21 10.54
N LEU A 207 -10.79 23.82 10.05
CA LEU A 207 -10.58 22.67 9.17
C LEU A 207 -9.74 21.64 9.91
N PHE A 208 -10.36 20.54 10.29
CA PHE A 208 -9.69 19.36 10.80
C PHE A 208 -9.40 18.43 9.64
N TYR A 209 -8.18 17.88 9.58
CA TYR A 209 -7.84 16.96 8.51
C TYR A 209 -6.69 16.06 8.94
N THR A 210 -6.58 14.94 8.25
CA THR A 210 -5.52 13.96 8.47
C THR A 210 -4.40 14.22 7.49
N SER A 211 -3.15 14.23 7.95
CA SER A 211 -2.01 14.55 7.10
C SER A 211 -0.80 13.67 7.41
N ARG A 212 -0.11 13.23 6.35
CA ARG A 212 1.19 12.55 6.42
C ARG A 212 2.37 13.50 6.15
N ARG A 213 2.17 14.81 6.30
CA ARG A 213 3.21 15.83 6.12
C ARG A 213 4.44 15.59 6.99
N ILE A 214 5.60 16.00 6.48
CA ILE A 214 6.79 16.16 7.31
C ILE A 214 6.61 17.39 8.19
N ARG A 215 6.85 17.23 9.50
CA ARG A 215 6.81 18.35 10.44
C ARG A 215 7.98 19.31 10.16
N PRO A 216 7.86 20.62 10.45
CA PRO A 216 8.94 21.57 10.23
C PRO A 216 10.27 21.20 10.92
N ASP A 217 10.21 20.51 12.06
CA ASP A 217 11.36 20.02 12.82
C ASP A 217 11.86 18.63 12.36
N SER A 218 11.22 18.04 11.35
CA SER A 218 11.48 16.69 10.83
C SER A 218 11.34 15.56 11.86
N SER A 219 10.68 15.80 13.00
CA SER A 219 10.57 14.82 14.10
C SER A 219 9.85 13.52 13.73
N ASN A 220 8.98 13.55 12.71
CA ASN A 220 8.26 12.38 12.22
C ASN A 220 8.87 11.75 10.96
N ALA A 221 9.96 12.30 10.41
CA ALA A 221 10.51 11.86 9.12
C ALA A 221 10.99 10.39 9.12
N SER A 222 11.42 9.88 10.28
CA SER A 222 11.85 8.49 10.45
C SER A 222 10.78 7.56 11.05
N VAL A 223 9.58 8.08 11.33
CA VAL A 223 8.47 7.32 11.89
C VAL A 223 7.55 6.89 10.74
N ILE A 224 8.01 5.88 10.01
CA ILE A 224 7.42 5.45 8.73
C ILE A 224 6.41 4.33 8.93
N ASP A 225 5.25 4.48 8.29
CA ASP A 225 4.29 3.39 8.10
C ASP A 225 4.87 2.40 7.06
N PRO A 226 5.13 1.14 7.44
CA PRO A 226 5.77 0.17 6.57
C PRO A 226 4.93 -0.18 5.33
N ILE A 227 3.61 -0.01 5.37
CA ILE A 227 2.73 -0.28 4.22
C ILE A 227 2.79 0.88 3.24
N ALA A 228 2.72 2.12 3.74
CA ALA A 228 2.70 3.30 2.89
C ALA A 228 4.09 3.74 2.42
N GLY A 229 5.14 3.41 3.17
CA GLY A 229 6.52 3.85 2.89
C GLY A 229 6.76 5.35 3.14
N ILE A 230 5.85 6.01 3.84
CA ILE A 230 5.90 7.43 4.22
C ILE A 230 5.47 7.56 5.69
N PRO A 231 5.63 8.72 6.34
CA PRO A 231 5.30 8.85 7.76
C PRO A 231 3.85 8.47 8.09
N TYR A 232 3.66 8.09 9.35
CA TYR A 232 2.32 7.93 9.93
C TYR A 232 1.56 9.25 9.88
N GLU A 233 0.26 9.15 9.68
CA GLU A 233 -0.62 10.32 9.69
C GLU A 233 -0.87 10.89 11.09
N ASN A 234 -1.13 12.20 11.12
CA ASN A 234 -1.60 12.90 12.30
C ASN A 234 -2.80 13.79 11.94
N ILE A 235 -3.64 14.08 12.94
CA ILE A 235 -4.74 15.05 12.82
C ILE A 235 -4.19 16.45 13.06
N TYR A 236 -4.48 17.35 12.13
CA TYR A 236 -4.18 18.78 12.20
C TYR A 236 -5.48 19.58 12.19
N VAL A 237 -5.43 20.78 12.76
CA VAL A 237 -6.47 21.80 12.64
C VAL A 237 -5.87 23.08 12.05
N SER A 238 -6.55 23.69 11.09
CA SER A 238 -6.26 25.04 10.61
C SER A 238 -7.47 25.93 10.82
N TYR A 239 -7.24 27.17 11.24
CA TYR A 239 -8.29 28.16 11.47
C TYR A 239 -8.24 29.25 10.41
N LYS A 240 -9.39 29.82 10.05
CA LYS A 240 -9.44 31.04 9.25
C LYS A 240 -9.13 32.28 10.07
N ASP A 241 -8.41 33.22 9.47
CA ASP A 241 -8.31 34.59 9.97
C ASP A 241 -9.57 35.41 9.65
N ARG A 242 -9.58 36.70 10.01
CA ARG A 242 -10.74 37.59 9.79
C ARG A 242 -10.94 37.94 8.32
N GLU A 243 -9.89 37.83 7.53
CA GLU A 243 -9.88 38.02 6.08
C GLU A 243 -10.32 36.74 5.33
N GLY A 244 -10.51 35.62 6.04
CA GLY A 244 -10.96 34.34 5.50
C GLY A 244 -9.84 33.41 5.01
N ASN A 245 -8.57 33.76 5.27
CA ASN A 245 -7.42 32.93 4.88
C ASN A 245 -7.15 31.84 5.92
N TRP A 246 -6.79 30.65 5.46
CA TRP A 246 -6.30 29.59 6.33
C TRP A 246 -4.98 29.98 6.99
N GLN A 247 -4.87 29.74 8.29
CA GLN A 247 -3.65 29.90 9.07
C GLN A 247 -2.82 28.61 9.09
N GLN A 248 -1.57 28.71 9.56
CA GLN A 248 -0.70 27.55 9.68
C GLN A 248 -1.37 26.46 10.54
N PRO A 249 -1.39 25.21 10.07
CA PRO A 249 -2.07 24.14 10.76
C PRO A 249 -1.32 23.71 12.01
N GLU A 250 -2.08 23.46 13.07
CA GLU A 250 -1.61 22.99 14.36
C GLU A 250 -1.88 21.49 14.48
N MET A 251 -0.88 20.74 14.95
CA MET A 251 -1.07 19.32 15.23
C MET A 251 -1.86 19.17 16.54
N LEU A 252 -2.91 18.35 16.53
CA LEU A 252 -3.66 18.10 17.77
C LEU A 252 -2.83 17.32 18.79
N ASN A 253 -3.04 17.60 20.07
CA ASN A 253 -2.29 16.98 21.17
C ASN A 253 -2.67 15.51 21.46
N ILE A 254 -3.68 14.97 20.77
CA ILE A 254 -4.15 13.58 20.87
C ILE A 254 -3.42 12.63 19.92
N ASN A 255 -2.55 13.16 19.05
CA ASN A 255 -1.77 12.35 18.13
C ASN A 255 -0.79 11.42 18.87
N PRO A 256 -0.54 10.21 18.37
CA PRO A 256 0.50 9.35 18.90
C PRO A 256 1.87 10.04 18.88
N ALA A 257 2.67 9.81 19.92
CA ALA A 257 4.05 10.33 19.97
C ALA A 257 4.98 9.67 18.94
N GLY A 258 4.61 8.51 18.41
CA GLY A 258 5.37 7.72 17.45
C GLY A 258 4.46 7.03 16.44
N ALA A 259 4.72 5.75 16.18
CA ALA A 259 3.89 4.96 15.26
C ALA A 259 2.46 4.81 15.77
N GLY A 260 1.50 4.86 14.85
CA GLY A 260 0.08 4.67 15.14
C GLY A 260 -0.81 5.37 14.12
N HIS A 261 -1.93 4.74 13.78
CA HIS A 261 -2.90 5.30 12.85
C HIS A 261 -3.97 6.08 13.61
N LEU A 262 -4.10 7.37 13.29
CA LEU A 262 -5.12 8.28 13.82
C LEU A 262 -5.64 9.18 12.70
N ALA A 263 -6.96 9.23 12.52
CA ALA A 263 -7.55 10.04 11.45
C ALA A 263 -8.80 10.79 11.91
N SER A 264 -9.01 11.97 11.35
CA SER A 264 -10.26 12.73 11.48
C SER A 264 -11.41 11.99 10.80
N VAL A 265 -12.56 11.93 11.46
CA VAL A 265 -13.81 11.39 10.89
C VAL A 265 -14.86 12.49 10.81
N ASN A 266 -15.11 13.18 11.92
CA ASN A 266 -16.05 14.30 11.93
C ASN A 266 -15.84 15.22 13.14
N VAL A 267 -16.53 16.36 13.13
CA VAL A 267 -16.61 17.31 14.24
C VAL A 267 -18.09 17.56 14.52
N ALA A 268 -18.48 17.47 15.78
CA ALA A 268 -19.86 17.74 16.15
C ALA A 268 -20.18 19.23 16.01
N ALA A 269 -21.48 19.55 16.02
CA ALA A 269 -21.95 20.92 15.83
C ALA A 269 -21.52 21.90 16.93
N ASP A 270 -21.10 21.38 18.09
CA ASP A 270 -20.56 22.18 19.19
C ASP A 270 -19.13 22.68 18.95
N GLY A 271 -18.46 22.20 17.89
CA GLY A 271 -17.06 22.50 17.56
C GLY A 271 -16.04 21.98 18.57
N GLN A 272 -16.50 21.25 19.60
CA GLN A 272 -15.73 20.84 20.77
C GLN A 272 -15.68 19.33 20.92
N THR A 273 -16.41 18.59 20.09
CA THR A 273 -16.36 17.12 20.06
C THR A 273 -15.87 16.65 18.69
N LEU A 274 -14.75 15.93 18.67
CA LEU A 274 -14.22 15.26 17.48
C LEU A 274 -14.53 13.78 17.52
N PHE A 275 -15.00 13.26 16.39
CA PHE A 275 -15.01 11.83 16.12
C PHE A 275 -13.76 11.48 15.33
N ILE A 276 -12.99 10.53 15.85
CA ILE A 276 -11.70 10.14 15.30
C ILE A 276 -11.66 8.63 15.11
N TYR A 277 -10.98 8.20 14.06
CA TYR A 277 -10.54 6.83 13.90
C TYR A 277 -9.21 6.65 14.62
N ARG A 278 -9.04 5.54 15.33
CA ARG A 278 -7.77 5.12 15.91
C ARG A 278 -7.58 3.63 15.73
N ASP A 279 -6.39 3.22 15.29
CA ASP A 279 -5.98 1.82 15.36
C ASP A 279 -5.49 1.49 16.77
N ASP A 280 -6.16 0.53 17.42
CA ASP A 280 -5.96 0.08 18.79
C ASP A 280 -5.81 -1.44 18.90
N GLY A 281 -5.29 -2.07 17.85
CA GLY A 281 -5.04 -3.52 17.84
C GLY A 281 -5.20 -4.20 16.49
N GLY A 282 -5.30 -3.45 15.40
CA GLY A 282 -5.49 -3.92 14.04
C GLY A 282 -6.95 -4.00 13.58
N ASP A 283 -7.92 -3.72 14.46
CA ASP A 283 -9.36 -3.70 14.14
C ASP A 283 -9.86 -2.29 13.82
N GLY A 284 -9.27 -1.26 14.42
CA GLY A 284 -9.53 0.15 14.11
C GLY A 284 -10.92 0.61 14.58
N ASN A 285 -10.94 1.43 15.62
CA ASN A 285 -12.17 1.85 16.29
C ASN A 285 -12.45 3.35 16.15
N ILE A 286 -13.71 3.72 16.37
CA ILE A 286 -14.15 5.13 16.41
C ILE A 286 -14.16 5.59 17.86
N TYR A 287 -13.53 6.73 18.10
CA TYR A 287 -13.41 7.37 19.39
C TYR A 287 -14.02 8.77 19.36
N GLU A 288 -14.42 9.23 20.54
CA GLU A 288 -14.82 10.61 20.79
C GLU A 288 -13.67 11.30 21.54
N SER A 289 -13.28 12.49 21.09
CA SER A 289 -12.38 13.38 21.82
C SER A 289 -13.05 14.73 22.08
N LYS A 290 -12.84 15.29 23.27
CA LYS A 290 -13.43 16.55 23.70
C LYS A 290 -12.39 17.63 23.92
N LEU A 291 -12.70 18.84 23.47
CA LEU A 291 -11.93 20.04 23.75
C LEU A 291 -12.28 20.55 25.16
N VAL A 292 -11.28 20.56 26.03
CA VAL A 292 -11.36 21.13 27.38
C VAL A 292 -10.31 22.23 27.49
N GLY A 293 -10.76 23.49 27.45
CA GLY A 293 -9.86 24.63 27.31
C GLY A 293 -9.21 24.62 25.93
N GLU A 294 -7.90 24.38 25.90
CA GLU A 294 -7.09 24.30 24.66
C GLU A 294 -6.63 22.86 24.36
N ILE A 295 -7.08 21.87 25.14
CA ILE A 295 -6.59 20.49 25.09
C ILE A 295 -7.69 19.57 24.60
N TRP A 296 -7.40 18.77 23.57
CA TRP A 296 -8.23 17.64 23.17
C TRP A 296 -7.93 16.43 24.07
N SER A 297 -8.95 15.77 24.61
CA SER A 297 -8.80 14.60 25.50
C SER A 297 -9.79 13.49 25.18
#